data_AF-X0IUN5-F1
#
_entry.id   AF-X0IUN5-F1
#
_cell.length_a   1.000
_cell.length_b   1.000
_cell.length_c   1.000
_cell.angle_alpha   90.00
_cell.angle_beta   90.00
_cell.angle_gamma   90.00
#
_symmetry.space_group_name_H-M   'P 1'
#
loop_
_entity.id
_entity.type
_entity.pdbx_description
1 polymer ?
#
loop_
_entity_poly.entity_id
_entity_poly.type
_entity_poly.pdbx_seq_one_letter_code
_entity_poly.pdbx_strand_id
1 'polypeptide(L)'
;MRKALGYRNDAERVHGLPARDYIDKMVLGLDIRSPQITFPNLHTLVLSHVPMTTTLIQTIDFEVLRSLTIMSCPHWYIFVLAVEWRQVPVKLKKLEIQESWPQVGTATDVEHSDPTEILLDYFQGLEEFYLDQAGAVVSKYTWESLCHHSSTLKRFVNHSRFYDEELEDWTDLPDMMISERDKEGYRDDPTSSPLYPLNLEFIELSCEPINLLGVLNPFSRKDCLRIVHVRQSRKNMEYTSRSWGIMVIIDDEPVDETPAVEEGENPSNEYLEPMFWAFVEWAFSYKGIKSLEYILFGDYGRPEQMSRGNLLICREGYGSEDFRIIRESCPAPKWDYVKKE
;
A
#
# COMPACT_ATOMS: atom_id res chain seq x y z
N MET A 1 1.84 20.53 -9.80
CA MET A 1 2.06 20.62 -11.27
C MET A 1 1.01 21.46 -12.01
N ARG A 2 -0.29 21.13 -11.97
CA ARG A 2 -1.37 21.90 -12.66
C ARG A 2 -1.29 23.43 -12.51
N LYS A 3 -1.12 23.92 -11.27
CA LYS A 3 -0.93 25.35 -10.97
C LYS A 3 0.31 25.95 -11.64
N ALA A 4 1.41 25.19 -11.73
CA ALA A 4 2.63 25.61 -12.41
C ALA A 4 2.49 25.61 -13.94
N LEU A 5 1.64 24.74 -14.49
CA LEU A 5 1.25 24.71 -15.91
C LEU A 5 0.11 25.67 -16.26
N GLY A 6 -0.38 26.45 -15.27
CA GLY A 6 -1.33 27.54 -15.50
C GLY A 6 -2.81 27.14 -15.58
N TYR A 7 -3.22 25.96 -15.08
CA TYR A 7 -4.62 25.54 -15.09
C TYR A 7 -5.09 24.89 -13.78
N ARG A 8 -6.40 24.93 -13.51
CA ARG A 8 -6.98 24.46 -12.25
C ARG A 8 -7.68 23.11 -12.36
N ASN A 9 -8.27 22.79 -13.50
CA ASN A 9 -8.90 21.50 -13.75
C ASN A 9 -8.73 21.05 -15.20
N ASP A 10 -8.91 19.76 -15.47
CA ASP A 10 -8.63 19.16 -16.78
C ASP A 10 -9.69 19.49 -17.86
N ALA A 11 -10.81 20.13 -17.46
CA ALA A 11 -11.84 20.65 -18.38
C ALA A 11 -11.52 22.06 -18.90
N GLU A 12 -10.53 22.75 -18.34
CA GLU A 12 -10.06 24.05 -18.81
C GLU A 12 -9.33 23.95 -20.15
N ARG A 13 -9.18 25.09 -20.84
CA ARG A 13 -8.33 25.21 -22.03
C ARG A 13 -7.10 26.04 -21.71
N VAL A 14 -5.93 25.50 -22.02
CA VAL A 14 -4.63 26.14 -21.84
C VAL A 14 -4.06 26.44 -23.22
N HIS A 15 -3.86 27.72 -23.53
CA HIS A 15 -3.40 28.19 -24.86
C HIS A 15 -4.21 27.61 -26.04
N GLY A 16 -5.53 27.46 -25.86
CA GLY A 16 -6.45 26.94 -26.89
C GLY A 16 -6.53 25.42 -26.98
N LEU A 17 -5.74 24.66 -26.22
CA LEU A 17 -5.81 23.20 -26.11
C LEU A 17 -6.57 22.80 -24.84
N PRO A 18 -7.33 21.69 -24.83
CA PRO A 18 -7.83 21.11 -23.58
C PRO A 18 -6.65 20.85 -22.61
N ALA A 19 -6.80 21.20 -21.34
CA ALA A 19 -5.77 21.04 -20.31
C ALA A 19 -5.24 19.60 -20.25
N ARG A 20 -6.12 18.61 -20.43
CA ARG A 20 -5.76 17.19 -20.53
C ARG A 20 -4.77 16.86 -21.67
N ASP A 21 -4.83 17.59 -22.79
CA ASP A 21 -3.99 17.35 -23.98
C ASP A 21 -2.73 18.24 -23.96
N TYR A 22 -2.69 19.22 -23.04
CA TYR A 22 -1.58 20.18 -22.95
C TYR A 22 -0.29 19.49 -22.53
N ILE A 23 -0.34 18.59 -21.55
CA ILE A 23 0.85 17.86 -21.09
C ILE A 23 1.40 16.98 -22.21
N ASP A 24 0.54 16.17 -22.84
CA ASP A 24 0.96 15.29 -23.93
C ASP A 24 1.63 16.07 -25.05
N LYS A 25 1.02 17.16 -25.49
CA LYS A 25 1.53 17.92 -26.64
C LYS A 25 2.70 18.84 -26.31
N MET A 26 2.66 19.55 -25.18
CA MET A 26 3.62 20.62 -24.88
C MET A 26 4.75 20.17 -23.96
N VAL A 27 4.53 19.17 -23.10
CA VAL A 27 5.55 18.67 -22.17
C VAL A 27 6.20 17.41 -22.74
N LEU A 28 5.39 16.45 -23.16
CA LEU A 28 5.87 15.17 -23.67
C LEU A 28 6.17 15.19 -25.19
N GLY A 29 5.74 16.26 -25.89
CA GLY A 29 5.99 16.43 -27.32
C GLY A 29 5.25 15.41 -28.21
N LEU A 30 4.18 14.81 -27.70
CA LEU A 30 3.44 13.76 -28.37
C LEU A 30 2.53 14.35 -29.47
N ASP A 31 2.73 13.90 -30.71
CA ASP A 31 1.82 14.21 -31.81
C ASP A 31 0.71 13.16 -31.88
N ILE A 32 -0.49 13.56 -31.46
CA ILE A 32 -1.72 12.76 -31.53
C ILE A 32 -1.99 12.27 -32.97
N ARG A 33 -1.46 12.96 -33.99
CA ARG A 33 -1.65 12.60 -35.40
C ARG A 33 -0.59 11.63 -35.95
N SER A 34 0.53 11.44 -35.24
CA SER A 34 1.66 10.62 -35.67
C SER A 34 2.28 9.84 -34.49
N PRO A 35 1.53 8.91 -33.85
CA PRO A 35 2.04 8.16 -32.72
C PRO A 35 3.22 7.28 -33.13
N GLN A 36 4.40 7.56 -32.58
CA GLN A 36 5.54 6.63 -32.60
C GLN A 36 5.89 6.27 -31.16
N ILE A 37 6.32 5.02 -30.95
CA ILE A 37 6.94 4.61 -29.68
C ILE A 37 8.15 5.52 -29.49
N THR A 38 8.02 6.45 -28.55
CA THR A 38 9.01 7.50 -28.34
C THR A 38 10.07 7.03 -27.33
N PHE A 39 9.70 6.04 -26.50
CA PHE A 39 10.53 5.56 -25.40
C PHE A 39 10.66 4.02 -25.40
N PRO A 40 11.33 3.41 -26.40
CA PRO A 40 11.38 1.96 -26.56
C PRO A 40 12.21 1.23 -25.48
N ASN A 41 13.05 1.94 -24.74
CA ASN A 41 13.91 1.37 -23.68
C ASN A 41 13.49 1.83 -22.28
N LEU A 42 12.28 2.36 -22.12
CA LEU A 42 11.79 2.84 -20.83
C LEU A 42 11.37 1.65 -19.97
N HIS A 43 12.15 1.36 -18.92
CA HIS A 43 11.85 0.27 -17.98
C HIS A 43 11.06 0.73 -16.75
N THR A 44 11.18 1.99 -16.36
CA THR A 44 10.53 2.54 -15.17
C THR A 44 9.84 3.84 -15.53
N LEU A 45 8.56 3.95 -15.19
CA LEU A 45 7.77 5.16 -15.34
C LEU A 45 7.10 5.51 -14.02
N VAL A 46 7.31 6.75 -13.56
CA VAL A 46 6.67 7.31 -12.37
C VAL A 46 5.91 8.55 -12.80
N LEU A 47 4.59 8.55 -12.60
CA LEU A 47 3.72 9.67 -12.91
C LEU A 47 3.06 10.15 -11.61
N SER A 48 3.10 11.46 -11.39
CA SER A 48 2.49 12.09 -10.22
C SER A 48 1.70 13.33 -10.62
N HIS A 49 0.40 13.33 -10.33
CA HIS A 49 -0.52 14.41 -10.67
C HIS A 49 -0.59 14.76 -12.16
N VAL A 50 -0.23 13.81 -13.03
CA VAL A 50 -0.26 13.94 -14.50
C VAL A 50 -1.52 13.25 -15.02
N PRO A 51 -2.37 13.90 -15.83
CA PRO A 51 -3.48 13.24 -16.50
C PRO A 51 -2.96 12.11 -17.40
N MET A 52 -3.49 10.91 -17.24
CA MET A 52 -3.17 9.77 -18.09
C MET A 52 -4.18 9.69 -19.23
N THR A 53 -3.73 10.00 -20.45
CA THR A 53 -4.57 9.95 -21.66
C THR A 53 -4.32 8.66 -22.44
N THR A 54 -5.17 8.41 -23.43
CA THR A 54 -4.99 7.29 -24.37
C THR A 54 -3.78 7.47 -25.31
N THR A 55 -3.26 8.69 -25.44
CA THR A 55 -2.07 8.99 -26.25
C THR A 55 -0.81 8.42 -25.59
N LEU A 56 -0.74 8.45 -24.25
CA LEU A 56 0.39 7.89 -23.50
C LEU A 56 0.64 6.41 -23.86
N ILE A 57 -0.43 5.63 -24.03
CA ILE A 57 -0.39 4.21 -24.41
C ILE A 57 0.35 3.99 -25.73
N GLN A 58 0.23 4.93 -26.67
CA GLN A 58 0.83 4.80 -28.00
C GLN A 58 2.32 5.16 -28.03
N THR A 59 2.85 5.70 -26.95
CA THR A 59 4.17 6.33 -26.90
C THR A 59 5.17 5.55 -26.04
N ILE A 60 4.64 4.67 -25.18
CA ILE A 60 5.38 3.83 -24.27
C ILE A 60 5.25 2.38 -24.73
N ASP A 61 6.38 1.67 -24.77
CA ASP A 61 6.39 0.23 -24.98
C ASP A 61 6.17 -0.51 -23.65
N PHE A 62 4.92 -0.92 -23.41
CA PHE A 62 4.53 -1.67 -22.21
C PHE A 62 5.03 -3.12 -22.18
N GLU A 63 5.60 -3.61 -23.28
CA GLU A 63 6.28 -4.91 -23.32
C GLU A 63 7.67 -4.84 -22.68
N VAL A 64 8.30 -3.66 -22.74
CA VAL A 64 9.62 -3.37 -22.18
C VAL A 64 9.52 -2.76 -20.77
N LEU A 65 8.45 -2.03 -20.49
CA LEU A 65 8.19 -1.42 -19.18
C LEU A 65 8.08 -2.48 -18.09
N ARG A 66 8.84 -2.29 -17.00
CA ARG A 66 8.90 -3.21 -15.84
C ARG A 66 8.29 -2.61 -14.57
N SER A 67 8.33 -1.29 -14.41
CA SER A 67 7.80 -0.61 -13.24
C SER A 67 6.92 0.55 -13.65
N LEU A 68 5.71 0.60 -13.10
CA LEU A 68 4.77 1.70 -13.29
C LEU A 68 4.26 2.19 -11.93
N THR A 69 4.47 3.47 -11.65
CA THR A 69 3.92 4.15 -10.47
C THR A 69 2.96 5.25 -10.93
N ILE A 70 1.74 5.21 -10.42
CA ILE A 70 0.64 6.15 -10.72
C ILE A 70 0.23 6.81 -9.40
N MET A 71 0.57 8.08 -9.22
CA MET A 71 0.28 8.82 -7.99
C MET A 71 -0.67 9.99 -8.26
N SER A 72 -1.91 9.89 -7.78
CA SER A 72 -2.92 10.95 -7.92
C SER A 72 -3.08 11.45 -9.37
N CYS A 73 -2.98 10.53 -10.33
CA CYS A 73 -3.06 10.81 -11.77
C CYS A 73 -4.52 10.83 -12.23
N PRO A 74 -5.03 11.96 -12.75
CA PRO A 74 -6.38 12.05 -13.30
C PRO A 74 -6.56 11.12 -14.52
N HIS A 75 -7.76 10.61 -14.72
CA HIS A 75 -8.14 9.78 -15.89
C HIS A 75 -7.36 8.47 -16.04
N TRP A 76 -6.63 8.02 -15.01
CA TRP A 76 -5.90 6.74 -15.06
C TRP A 76 -6.80 5.54 -15.37
N TYR A 77 -8.08 5.58 -14.96
CA TYR A 77 -9.07 4.57 -15.32
C TYR A 77 -9.35 4.50 -16.84
N ILE A 78 -9.38 5.65 -17.54
CA ILE A 78 -9.52 5.69 -19.01
C ILE A 78 -8.30 5.05 -19.67
N PHE A 79 -7.12 5.27 -19.08
CA PHE A 79 -5.90 4.63 -19.53
C PHE A 79 -5.99 3.10 -19.41
N VAL A 80 -6.46 2.56 -18.28
CA VAL A 80 -6.64 1.11 -18.12
C VAL A 80 -7.60 0.54 -19.16
N LEU A 81 -8.78 1.15 -19.33
CA LEU A 81 -9.76 0.70 -20.32
C LEU A 81 -9.19 0.72 -21.74
N ALA A 82 -8.33 1.69 -22.05
CA ALA A 82 -7.68 1.76 -23.35
C ALA A 82 -6.54 0.75 -23.54
N VAL A 83 -5.84 0.35 -22.47
CA VAL A 83 -4.87 -0.77 -22.50
C VAL A 83 -5.59 -2.06 -22.88
N GLU A 84 -6.71 -2.35 -22.21
CA GLU A 84 -7.54 -3.51 -22.48
C GLU A 84 -8.14 -3.47 -23.90
N TRP A 85 -8.84 -2.38 -24.27
CA TRP A 85 -9.49 -2.25 -25.57
C TRP A 85 -8.52 -2.39 -26.75
N ARG A 86 -7.30 -1.88 -26.60
CA ARG A 86 -6.27 -1.93 -27.66
C ARG A 86 -5.42 -3.18 -27.61
N GLN A 87 -5.65 -4.07 -26.64
CA GLN A 87 -4.88 -5.31 -26.47
C GLN A 87 -3.37 -5.04 -26.37
N VAL A 88 -3.00 -4.00 -25.61
CA VAL A 88 -1.60 -3.59 -25.43
C VAL A 88 -0.87 -4.66 -24.62
N PRO A 89 0.26 -5.21 -25.07
CA PRO A 89 1.01 -6.18 -24.28
C PRO A 89 1.63 -5.52 -23.06
N VAL A 90 1.40 -6.08 -21.87
CA VAL A 90 1.92 -5.56 -20.59
C VAL A 90 2.80 -6.62 -19.93
N LYS A 91 4.02 -6.25 -19.54
CA LYS A 91 4.98 -7.14 -18.84
C LYS A 91 5.59 -6.50 -17.58
N LEU A 92 4.74 -5.84 -16.79
CA LEU A 92 5.12 -5.20 -15.55
C LEU A 92 5.55 -6.22 -14.49
N LYS A 93 6.54 -5.81 -13.70
CA LYS A 93 7.05 -6.49 -12.50
C LYS A 93 6.70 -5.76 -11.23
N LYS A 94 6.60 -4.42 -11.30
CA LYS A 94 6.15 -3.55 -10.22
C LYS A 94 5.02 -2.66 -10.69
N LEU A 95 3.96 -2.59 -9.89
CA LEU A 95 2.84 -1.68 -10.08
C LEU A 95 2.53 -0.99 -8.75
N GLU A 96 2.47 0.33 -8.77
CA GLU A 96 2.10 1.17 -7.65
C GLU A 96 0.98 2.11 -8.06
N ILE A 97 -0.13 2.05 -7.33
CA ILE A 97 -1.30 2.89 -7.54
C ILE A 97 -1.58 3.61 -6.23
N GLN A 98 -1.41 4.92 -6.24
CA GLN A 98 -1.81 5.80 -5.16
C GLN A 98 -2.97 6.65 -5.62
N GLU A 99 -4.15 6.32 -5.10
CA GLU A 99 -5.39 6.94 -5.47
C GLU A 99 -5.63 8.24 -4.72
N SER A 100 -6.15 9.22 -5.46
CA SER A 100 -6.83 10.37 -4.90
C SER A 100 -8.26 10.37 -5.46
N TRP A 101 -9.05 9.36 -5.13
CA TRP A 101 -10.49 9.32 -5.41
C TRP A 101 -11.24 9.28 -4.07
N PRO A 102 -12.34 10.04 -3.95
CA PRO A 102 -13.55 9.71 -4.67
C PRO A 102 -14.26 10.96 -5.22
N GLN A 103 -15.22 10.77 -6.11
CA GLN A 103 -16.47 11.51 -5.92
C GLN A 103 -17.60 10.51 -5.81
N VAL A 104 -17.91 10.19 -4.56
CA VAL A 104 -19.28 9.89 -4.14
C VAL A 104 -20.15 10.99 -4.74
N GLY A 105 -21.00 10.63 -5.71
CA GLY A 105 -21.80 11.57 -6.49
C GLY A 105 -21.92 11.20 -7.98
N THR A 106 -20.94 10.50 -8.56
CA THR A 106 -21.11 9.82 -9.85
C THR A 106 -21.40 8.34 -9.59
N ALA A 107 -22.55 8.07 -8.98
CA ALA A 107 -23.22 6.78 -9.11
C ALA A 107 -23.74 6.61 -10.55
N THR A 108 -22.87 6.79 -11.54
CA THR A 108 -23.14 6.45 -12.93
C THR A 108 -22.64 5.03 -13.11
N ASP A 109 -23.60 4.13 -12.99
CA ASP A 109 -23.65 2.80 -13.59
C ASP A 109 -22.47 1.87 -13.26
N VAL A 110 -22.76 1.01 -12.28
CA VAL A 110 -22.06 -0.23 -11.93
C VAL A 110 -22.13 -1.25 -13.09
N GLU A 111 -21.66 -0.87 -14.28
CA GLU A 111 -21.50 -1.78 -15.42
C GLU A 111 -20.03 -2.16 -15.68
N HIS A 112 -19.07 -1.45 -15.08
CA HIS A 112 -17.64 -1.74 -15.27
C HIS A 112 -16.97 -2.08 -13.93
N SER A 113 -16.20 -3.17 -13.93
CA SER A 113 -15.34 -3.60 -12.82
C SER A 113 -14.35 -2.50 -12.41
N ASP A 114 -13.83 -2.57 -11.18
CA ASP A 114 -12.84 -1.62 -10.70
C ASP A 114 -11.63 -1.56 -11.66
N PRO A 115 -11.15 -0.38 -12.09
CA PRO A 115 -10.03 -0.28 -13.03
C PRO A 115 -8.74 -0.92 -12.50
N THR A 116 -8.55 -1.02 -11.19
CA THR A 116 -7.45 -1.76 -10.58
C THR A 116 -7.59 -3.25 -10.86
N GLU A 117 -8.79 -3.81 -10.63
CA GLU A 117 -9.09 -5.22 -10.90
C GLU A 117 -8.88 -5.55 -12.38
N ILE A 118 -9.43 -4.73 -13.28
CA ILE A 118 -9.27 -4.88 -14.74
C ILE A 118 -7.78 -4.95 -15.10
N LEU A 119 -6.96 -4.04 -14.57
CA LEU A 119 -5.54 -3.99 -14.89
C LEU A 119 -4.79 -5.22 -14.36
N LEU A 120 -5.09 -5.67 -13.13
CA LEU A 120 -4.45 -6.85 -12.53
C LEU A 120 -4.80 -8.14 -13.27
N ASP A 121 -6.05 -8.30 -13.68
CA ASP A 121 -6.50 -9.49 -14.42
C ASP A 121 -5.98 -9.51 -15.86
N TYR A 122 -5.62 -8.35 -16.41
CA TYR A 122 -5.22 -8.21 -17.81
C TYR A 122 -3.83 -8.79 -18.14
N PHE A 123 -2.90 -8.86 -17.18
CA PHE A 123 -1.56 -9.38 -17.42
C PHE A 123 -1.08 -10.36 -16.36
N GLN A 124 0.15 -10.85 -16.51
CA GLN A 124 0.75 -11.86 -15.64
C GLN A 124 2.20 -11.53 -15.30
N GLY A 125 2.70 -12.11 -14.21
CA GLY A 125 4.11 -12.03 -13.84
C GLY A 125 4.50 -10.85 -12.95
N LEU A 126 3.53 -10.20 -12.30
CA LEU A 126 3.75 -9.14 -11.32
C LEU A 126 4.48 -9.70 -10.09
N GLU A 127 5.50 -8.98 -9.62
CA GLU A 127 6.35 -9.36 -8.48
C GLU A 127 6.09 -8.46 -7.26
N GLU A 128 5.75 -7.19 -7.49
CA GLU A 128 5.46 -6.21 -6.44
C GLU A 128 4.22 -5.39 -6.77
N PHE A 129 3.30 -5.31 -5.80
CA PHE A 129 2.11 -4.48 -5.92
C PHE A 129 1.95 -3.57 -4.70
N TYR A 130 1.73 -2.29 -4.96
CA TYR A 130 1.50 -1.27 -3.94
C TYR A 130 0.18 -0.56 -4.25
N LEU A 131 -0.74 -0.61 -3.30
CA LEU A 131 -2.05 0.01 -3.42
C LEU A 131 -2.26 0.95 -2.23
N ASP A 132 -2.44 2.22 -2.52
CA ASP A 132 -2.98 3.20 -1.59
C ASP A 132 -4.35 3.62 -2.12
N GLN A 133 -5.39 3.05 -1.53
CA GLN A 133 -6.78 3.16 -1.98
C GLN A 133 -7.63 3.96 -1.00
N ALA A 134 -8.64 4.60 -1.57
CA ALA A 134 -9.51 5.52 -0.85
C ALA A 134 -10.97 5.35 -1.29
N GLY A 135 -11.90 5.30 -0.33
CA GLY A 135 -13.34 5.29 -0.62
C GLY A 135 -14.07 4.00 -0.23
N ALA A 136 -15.01 3.54 -1.07
CA ALA A 136 -16.00 2.51 -0.72
C ALA A 136 -15.76 1.15 -1.42
N VAL A 137 -14.62 0.97 -2.08
CA VAL A 137 -14.30 -0.28 -2.79
C VAL A 137 -13.90 -1.34 -1.77
N VAL A 138 -14.49 -2.53 -1.87
CA VAL A 138 -14.19 -3.63 -0.95
C VAL A 138 -12.85 -4.24 -1.37
N SER A 139 -11.82 -4.09 -0.54
CA SER A 139 -10.44 -4.56 -0.82
C SER A 139 -10.35 -6.01 -1.26
N LYS A 140 -11.28 -6.84 -0.79
CA LYS A 140 -11.36 -8.27 -1.13
C LYS A 140 -11.30 -8.50 -2.65
N TYR A 141 -12.03 -7.74 -3.45
CA TYR A 141 -12.12 -7.99 -4.90
C TYR A 141 -10.79 -7.71 -5.58
N THR A 142 -10.12 -6.60 -5.22
CA THR A 142 -8.77 -6.32 -5.70
C THR A 142 -7.78 -7.41 -5.27
N TRP A 143 -7.91 -7.95 -4.06
CA TRP A 143 -7.05 -9.03 -3.58
C TRP A 143 -7.33 -10.35 -4.31
N GLU A 144 -8.56 -10.60 -4.75
CA GLU A 144 -8.92 -11.73 -5.60
C GLU A 144 -8.24 -11.62 -6.98
N SER A 145 -8.24 -10.45 -7.61
CA SER A 145 -7.50 -10.23 -8.87
C SER A 145 -5.97 -10.41 -8.70
N LEU A 146 -5.40 -10.07 -7.53
CA LEU A 146 -3.99 -10.36 -7.24
C LEU A 146 -3.64 -11.86 -7.27
N CYS A 147 -4.61 -12.74 -7.04
CA CYS A 147 -4.41 -14.19 -7.10
C CYS A 147 -3.98 -14.65 -8.50
N HIS A 148 -4.31 -13.88 -9.53
CA HIS A 148 -3.84 -14.10 -10.89
C HIS A 148 -2.30 -14.15 -10.92
N HIS A 149 -1.62 -13.36 -10.09
CA HIS A 149 -0.15 -13.30 -10.01
C HIS A 149 0.46 -14.21 -8.93
N SER A 150 -0.29 -15.16 -8.37
CA SER A 150 0.14 -16.01 -7.24
C SER A 150 1.49 -16.73 -7.42
N SER A 151 1.88 -17.02 -8.67
CA SER A 151 3.16 -17.68 -8.98
C SER A 151 4.38 -16.76 -8.92
N THR A 152 4.19 -15.43 -9.03
CA THR A 152 5.28 -14.46 -9.12
C THR A 152 5.25 -13.38 -8.04
N LEU A 153 4.08 -13.06 -7.47
CA LEU A 153 3.93 -11.97 -6.52
C LEU A 153 4.65 -12.26 -5.21
N LYS A 154 5.57 -11.37 -4.82
CA LYS A 154 6.41 -11.47 -3.62
C LYS A 154 6.16 -10.37 -2.61
N ARG A 155 5.84 -9.17 -3.08
CA ARG A 155 5.58 -8.00 -2.21
C ARG A 155 4.19 -7.46 -2.44
N PHE A 156 3.46 -7.25 -1.35
CA PHE A 156 2.14 -6.63 -1.41
C PHE A 156 2.00 -5.56 -0.33
N VAL A 157 1.61 -4.36 -0.74
CA VAL A 157 1.29 -3.25 0.15
C VAL A 157 -0.15 -2.82 -0.09
N ASN A 158 -0.94 -2.76 0.97
CA ASN A 158 -2.30 -2.25 0.95
C ASN A 158 -2.49 -1.22 2.06
N HIS A 159 -2.59 0.04 1.64
CA HIS A 159 -2.97 1.16 2.48
C HIS A 159 -4.40 1.57 2.12
N SER A 160 -5.34 1.34 3.03
CA SER A 160 -6.74 1.74 2.87
C SER A 160 -7.03 2.95 3.73
N ARG A 161 -7.66 3.97 3.13
CA ARG A 161 -8.00 5.24 3.81
C ARG A 161 -9.44 5.66 3.55
N PHE A 162 -10.02 6.44 4.45
CA PHE A 162 -11.25 7.17 4.22
C PHE A 162 -11.03 8.66 4.44
N TYR A 163 -11.88 9.46 3.80
CA TYR A 163 -11.93 10.89 4.07
C TYR A 163 -12.84 11.11 5.27
N ASP A 164 -12.27 11.62 6.35
CA ASP A 164 -13.01 12.01 7.55
C ASP A 164 -13.55 13.43 7.35
N GLU A 165 -14.87 13.56 7.22
CA GLU A 165 -15.51 14.86 6.99
C GLU A 165 -15.38 15.81 8.19
N GLU A 166 -15.29 15.28 9.42
CA GLU A 166 -15.15 16.11 10.62
C GLU A 166 -13.73 16.67 10.74
N LEU A 167 -12.73 15.88 10.34
CA LEU A 167 -11.32 16.28 10.37
C LEU A 167 -10.86 16.98 9.09
N GLU A 168 -11.68 16.97 8.03
CA GLU A 168 -11.34 17.43 6.69
C GLU A 168 -10.01 16.84 6.15
N ASP A 169 -9.73 15.58 6.49
CA ASP A 169 -8.47 14.92 6.13
C ASP A 169 -8.65 13.41 5.90
N TRP A 170 -7.60 12.78 5.37
CA TRP A 170 -7.54 11.35 5.12
C TRP A 170 -7.01 10.59 6.33
N THR A 171 -7.77 9.59 6.77
CA THR A 171 -7.47 8.74 7.92
C THR A 171 -7.37 7.28 7.50
N ASP A 172 -6.54 6.48 8.17
CA ASP A 172 -6.45 5.04 7.86
C ASP A 172 -7.74 4.32 8.22
N LEU A 173 -8.09 3.33 7.42
CA LEU A 173 -9.27 2.50 7.61
C LEU A 173 -8.86 1.18 8.30
N PRO A 174 -9.13 1.00 9.61
CA PRO A 174 -8.52 -0.05 10.44
C PRO A 174 -8.90 -1.49 10.03
N ASP A 175 -10.01 -1.67 9.31
CA ASP A 175 -10.47 -2.96 8.79
C ASP A 175 -10.04 -3.22 7.34
N MET A 176 -9.32 -2.28 6.71
CA MET A 176 -8.93 -2.32 5.30
C MET A 176 -10.10 -2.52 4.33
N MET A 177 -11.31 -2.03 4.65
CA MET A 177 -12.51 -2.24 3.82
C MET A 177 -12.85 -3.73 3.62
N ILE A 178 -12.47 -4.59 4.58
CA ILE A 178 -12.86 -6.01 4.60
C ILE A 178 -14.06 -6.17 5.51
N SER A 179 -15.12 -6.80 5.00
CA SER A 179 -16.34 -7.01 5.79
C SER A 179 -16.09 -7.97 6.97
N GLU A 180 -16.83 -7.80 8.07
CA GLU A 180 -16.76 -8.73 9.21
C GLU A 180 -17.06 -10.18 8.81
N ARG A 181 -17.98 -10.39 7.85
CA ARG A 181 -18.30 -11.72 7.30
C ARG A 181 -17.09 -12.35 6.63
N ASP A 182 -16.33 -11.57 5.84
CA ASP A 182 -15.13 -12.08 5.19
C ASP A 182 -14.05 -12.38 6.22
N LYS A 183 -13.85 -11.50 7.21
CA LYS A 183 -12.89 -11.74 8.31
C LYS A 183 -13.21 -13.02 9.08
N GLU A 184 -14.49 -13.26 9.38
CA GLU A 184 -14.94 -14.49 10.05
C GLU A 184 -14.67 -15.72 9.18
N GLY A 185 -14.99 -15.64 7.88
CA GLY A 185 -14.66 -16.69 6.91
C GLY A 185 -13.17 -17.03 6.87
N TYR A 186 -12.29 -16.02 6.89
CA TYR A 186 -10.83 -16.22 6.89
C TYR A 186 -10.31 -16.86 8.18
N ARG A 187 -10.95 -16.57 9.32
CA ARG A 187 -10.61 -17.17 10.61
C ARG A 187 -11.00 -18.64 10.66
N ASP A 188 -12.20 -18.99 10.18
CA ASP A 188 -12.74 -20.35 10.20
C ASP A 188 -12.06 -21.25 9.17
N ASP A 189 -11.88 -20.74 7.94
CA ASP A 189 -11.20 -21.42 6.85
C ASP A 189 -10.19 -20.48 6.17
N PRO A 190 -8.89 -20.63 6.46
CA PRO A 190 -7.86 -19.82 5.83
C PRO A 190 -7.82 -19.93 4.30
N THR A 191 -8.37 -21.02 3.72
CA THR A 191 -8.38 -21.22 2.26
C THR A 191 -9.39 -20.32 1.54
N SER A 192 -10.34 -19.74 2.29
CA SER A 192 -11.29 -18.75 1.79
C SER A 192 -10.68 -17.35 1.62
N SER A 193 -9.48 -17.11 2.16
CA SER A 193 -8.80 -15.83 2.04
C SER A 193 -8.14 -15.66 0.66
N PRO A 194 -8.27 -14.49 0.01
CA PRO A 194 -7.51 -14.16 -1.20
C PRO A 194 -5.97 -14.18 -1.00
N LEU A 195 -5.49 -14.15 0.24
CA LEU A 195 -4.06 -14.28 0.54
C LEU A 195 -3.58 -15.75 0.57
N TYR A 196 -4.49 -16.72 0.60
CA TYR A 196 -4.15 -18.15 0.62
C TYR A 196 -3.42 -18.68 -0.62
N PRO A 197 -3.70 -18.27 -1.86
CA PRO A 197 -2.89 -18.69 -3.00
C PRO A 197 -1.52 -17.99 -3.11
N LEU A 198 -1.30 -16.88 -2.40
CA LEU A 198 -0.10 -16.05 -2.56
C LEU A 198 1.10 -16.56 -1.75
N ASN A 199 2.31 -16.51 -2.32
CA ASN A 199 3.56 -16.84 -1.64
C ASN A 199 4.41 -15.59 -1.41
N LEU A 200 3.84 -14.64 -0.67
CA LEU A 200 4.46 -13.36 -0.34
C LEU A 200 5.67 -13.54 0.58
N GLU A 201 6.69 -12.72 0.35
CA GLU A 201 7.87 -12.55 1.22
C GLU A 201 7.72 -11.32 2.11
N PHE A 202 6.97 -10.32 1.64
CA PHE A 202 6.68 -9.07 2.34
C PHE A 202 5.19 -8.71 2.22
N ILE A 203 4.59 -8.27 3.32
CA ILE A 203 3.26 -7.66 3.31
C ILE A 203 3.20 -6.41 4.21
N GLU A 204 2.66 -5.31 3.69
CA GLU A 204 2.34 -4.11 4.47
C GLU A 204 0.84 -3.87 4.44
N LEU A 205 0.24 -3.70 5.61
CA LEU A 205 -1.20 -3.49 5.79
C LEU A 205 -1.46 -2.33 6.74
N SER A 206 -2.30 -1.37 6.34
CA SER A 206 -2.82 -0.34 7.24
C SER A 206 -4.00 -0.86 8.06
N CYS A 207 -3.72 -1.79 8.98
CA CYS A 207 -4.75 -2.58 9.66
C CYS A 207 -4.56 -2.62 11.17
N GLU A 208 -5.66 -2.52 11.91
CA GLU A 208 -5.62 -2.66 13.36
C GLU A 208 -5.29 -4.11 13.77
N PRO A 209 -4.42 -4.34 14.78
CA PRO A 209 -3.92 -5.67 15.12
C PRO A 209 -4.98 -6.73 15.42
N ILE A 210 -6.15 -6.33 15.94
CA ILE A 210 -7.29 -7.23 16.18
C ILE A 210 -7.77 -7.96 14.91
N ASN A 211 -7.59 -7.35 13.74
CA ASN A 211 -7.99 -7.88 12.45
C ASN A 211 -6.88 -8.73 11.80
N LEU A 212 -5.60 -8.43 12.11
CA LEU A 212 -4.43 -9.04 11.45
C LEU A 212 -4.32 -10.55 11.66
N LEU A 213 -4.70 -11.07 12.83
CA LEU A 213 -4.63 -12.51 13.10
C LEU A 213 -5.45 -13.31 12.09
N GLY A 214 -6.67 -12.85 11.76
CA GLY A 214 -7.53 -13.51 10.78
C GLY A 214 -7.01 -13.37 9.35
N VAL A 215 -6.58 -12.15 8.99
CA VAL A 215 -6.11 -11.83 7.64
C VAL A 215 -4.81 -12.56 7.30
N LEU A 216 -3.87 -12.67 8.24
CA LEU A 216 -2.56 -13.26 8.02
C LEU A 216 -2.50 -14.77 8.34
N ASN A 217 -3.58 -15.36 8.87
CA ASN A 217 -3.67 -16.78 9.17
C ASN A 217 -3.27 -17.71 8.00
N PRO A 218 -3.56 -17.40 6.71
CA PRO A 218 -3.13 -18.23 5.59
C PRO A 218 -1.62 -18.50 5.54
N PHE A 219 -0.79 -17.60 6.08
CA PHE A 219 0.67 -17.75 6.09
C PHE A 219 1.18 -18.63 7.24
N SER A 220 0.36 -18.96 8.24
CA SER A 220 0.74 -19.93 9.29
C SER A 220 1.05 -21.32 8.74
N ARG A 221 0.49 -21.64 7.57
CA ARG A 221 0.65 -22.93 6.88
C ARG A 221 1.72 -22.91 5.78
N LYS A 222 2.47 -21.81 5.66
CA LYS A 222 3.42 -21.59 4.58
C LYS A 222 4.78 -21.15 5.11
N ASP A 223 5.79 -21.38 4.30
CA ASP A 223 7.19 -21.02 4.59
C ASP A 223 7.68 -19.98 3.58
N CYS A 224 7.00 -18.83 3.54
CA CYS A 224 7.27 -17.77 2.55
C CYS A 224 7.33 -16.37 3.14
N LEU A 225 6.46 -16.03 4.08
CA LEU A 225 6.32 -14.65 4.57
C LEU A 225 7.38 -14.32 5.63
N ARG A 226 8.28 -13.39 5.30
CA ARG A 226 9.44 -13.01 6.12
C ARG A 226 9.21 -11.70 6.86
N ILE A 227 8.47 -10.77 6.26
CA ILE A 227 8.27 -9.43 6.81
C ILE A 227 6.79 -9.06 6.79
N VAL A 228 6.28 -8.63 7.94
CA VAL A 228 4.97 -7.99 8.07
C VAL A 228 5.17 -6.56 8.54
N HIS A 229 4.59 -5.60 7.84
CA HIS A 229 4.55 -4.21 8.26
C HIS A 229 3.10 -3.80 8.60
N VAL A 230 2.88 -3.51 9.87
CA VAL A 230 1.63 -2.95 10.40
C VAL A 230 1.73 -1.43 10.33
N ARG A 231 1.19 -0.86 9.25
CA ARG A 231 1.27 0.57 8.99
C ARG A 231 0.19 1.29 9.81
N GLN A 232 0.56 2.36 10.49
CA GLN A 232 -0.40 3.35 10.99
C GLN A 232 0.12 4.74 10.63
N SER A 233 -0.63 5.48 9.80
CA SER A 233 -0.25 6.82 9.38
C SER A 233 -0.13 7.74 10.58
N ARG A 234 0.92 8.57 10.60
CA ARG A 234 1.17 9.49 11.72
C ARG A 234 -0.01 10.43 11.99
N LYS A 235 -0.63 10.97 10.93
CA LYS A 235 -1.82 11.83 11.06
C LYS A 235 -2.94 11.14 11.84
N ASN A 236 -3.18 9.86 11.56
CA ASN A 236 -4.19 9.08 12.27
C ASN A 236 -3.88 8.98 13.78
N MET A 237 -2.61 8.76 14.14
CA MET A 237 -2.18 8.77 15.55
C MET A 237 -2.38 10.15 16.20
N GLU A 238 -2.06 11.24 15.50
CA GLU A 238 -2.21 12.61 15.99
C GLU A 238 -3.69 12.96 16.26
N TYR A 239 -4.60 12.57 15.37
CA TYR A 239 -6.04 12.84 15.52
C TYR A 239 -6.71 11.98 16.57
N THR A 240 -6.46 10.67 16.55
CA THR A 240 -7.10 9.73 17.49
C THR A 240 -6.47 9.75 18.87
N SER A 241 -5.29 10.37 19.01
CA SER A 241 -4.42 10.25 20.19
C SER A 241 -4.17 8.79 20.59
N ARG A 242 -4.29 7.85 19.63
CA ARG A 242 -4.18 6.41 19.86
C ARG A 242 -3.23 5.78 18.86
N SER A 243 -2.20 5.13 19.39
CA SER A 243 -1.37 4.22 18.61
C SER A 243 -1.98 2.82 18.65
N TRP A 244 -1.98 2.12 17.51
CA TRP A 244 -2.38 0.71 17.47
C TRP A 244 -1.32 -0.22 18.04
N GLY A 245 -0.07 0.23 18.15
CA GLY A 245 1.07 -0.61 18.53
C GLY A 245 1.64 -0.29 19.91
N ILE A 246 1.54 0.96 20.37
CA ILE A 246 2.21 1.45 21.57
C ILE A 246 1.19 2.04 22.55
N MET A 247 1.30 1.73 23.83
CA MET A 247 0.58 2.48 24.85
C MET A 247 1.20 3.88 25.00
N VAL A 248 0.42 4.92 24.70
CA VAL A 248 0.80 6.29 25.05
C VAL A 248 0.48 6.46 26.54
N ILE A 249 1.49 6.38 27.41
CA ILE A 249 1.35 6.80 28.80
C ILE A 249 1.23 8.32 28.76
N ILE A 250 0.03 8.83 29.01
CA ILE A 250 -0.23 10.26 29.16
C ILE A 250 0.35 10.67 30.52
N ASP A 251 1.66 10.92 30.57
CA ASP A 251 2.19 11.85 31.56
C ASP A 251 2.04 13.25 30.96
N ASP A 252 1.51 14.19 31.77
CA ASP A 252 1.13 15.58 31.46
C ASP A 252 2.26 16.49 30.91
N GLU A 253 3.35 15.92 30.41
CA GLU A 253 4.42 16.67 29.76
C GLU A 253 4.25 16.65 28.24
N PRO A 254 4.56 17.78 27.56
CA PRO A 254 4.50 17.83 26.11
C PRO A 254 5.27 16.64 25.54
N VAL A 255 4.68 16.01 24.51
CA VAL A 255 5.20 14.82 23.81
C VAL A 255 6.69 14.93 23.47
N ASP A 256 7.27 16.14 23.48
CA ASP A 256 8.67 16.44 23.26
C ASP A 256 9.67 16.14 24.38
N GLU A 257 9.25 16.02 25.65
CA GLU A 257 10.19 15.91 26.79
C GLU A 257 10.19 14.55 27.51
N THR A 258 9.36 13.59 27.11
CA THR A 258 9.37 12.26 27.73
C THR A 258 10.70 11.55 27.44
N PRO A 259 11.51 11.20 28.48
CA PRO A 259 12.83 10.63 28.27
C PRO A 259 12.73 9.24 27.63
N ALA A 260 13.65 8.96 26.71
CA ALA A 260 13.86 7.62 26.21
C ALA A 260 14.16 6.70 27.40
N VAL A 261 13.20 5.84 27.74
CA VAL A 261 13.33 4.86 28.83
C VAL A 261 14.63 4.07 28.63
N GLU A 262 15.47 4.05 29.67
CA GLU A 262 16.77 3.37 29.67
C GLU A 262 16.63 1.87 29.38
N GLU A 263 17.62 1.35 28.65
CA GLU A 263 17.75 -0.06 28.27
C GLU A 263 17.67 -1.00 29.48
N GLY A 264 16.87 -2.06 29.35
CA GLY A 264 16.84 -3.20 30.28
C GLY A 264 16.36 -4.46 29.58
N GLU A 265 16.99 -5.60 29.88
CA GLU A 265 16.88 -6.93 29.24
C GLU A 265 15.53 -7.64 29.38
N ASN A 266 14.40 -6.94 29.31
CA ASN A 266 13.09 -7.56 29.19
C ASN A 266 12.20 -6.73 28.26
N PRO A 267 11.62 -7.32 27.20
CA PRO A 267 10.54 -6.68 26.47
C PRO A 267 9.31 -6.69 27.41
N SER A 268 9.20 -5.73 28.34
CA SER A 268 7.99 -5.64 29.14
C SER A 268 6.83 -5.28 28.20
N ASN A 269 5.80 -6.13 28.20
CA ASN A 269 4.51 -5.91 27.55
C ASN A 269 3.85 -4.58 27.96
N GLU A 270 4.34 -3.94 29.02
CA GLU A 270 3.85 -2.70 29.61
C GLU A 270 3.78 -1.52 28.62
N TYR A 271 4.53 -1.55 27.51
CA TYR A 271 4.58 -0.46 26.53
C TYR A 271 3.82 -0.74 25.23
N LEU A 272 3.41 -1.98 24.98
CA LEU A 272 2.71 -2.32 23.74
C LEU A 272 1.20 -2.34 23.95
N GLU A 273 0.47 -1.90 22.93
CA GLU A 273 -0.99 -2.01 22.95
C GLU A 273 -1.37 -3.50 23.06
N PRO A 274 -2.35 -3.90 23.91
CA PRO A 274 -2.57 -5.31 24.23
C PRO A 274 -2.92 -6.19 23.03
N MET A 275 -3.66 -5.64 22.06
CA MET A 275 -4.01 -6.33 20.82
C MET A 275 -2.82 -6.44 19.88
N PHE A 276 -1.93 -5.44 19.86
CA PHE A 276 -0.66 -5.55 19.15
C PHE A 276 0.25 -6.61 19.77
N TRP A 277 0.37 -6.63 21.10
CA TRP A 277 1.11 -7.66 21.82
C TRP A 277 0.57 -9.06 21.50
N ALA A 278 -0.75 -9.26 21.59
CA ALA A 278 -1.38 -10.53 21.27
C ALA A 278 -1.12 -10.96 19.81
N PHE A 279 -1.11 -10.01 18.88
CA PHE A 279 -0.75 -10.27 17.48
C PHE A 279 0.72 -10.72 17.35
N VAL A 280 1.66 -10.03 18.00
CA VAL A 280 3.10 -10.37 17.98
C VAL A 280 3.34 -11.76 18.58
N GLU A 281 2.75 -12.06 19.75
CA GLU A 281 2.85 -13.38 20.39
C GLU A 281 2.30 -14.47 19.48
N TRP A 282 1.12 -14.26 18.90
CA TRP A 282 0.55 -15.23 17.96
C TRP A 282 1.47 -15.44 16.75
N ALA A 283 1.90 -14.35 16.10
CA ALA A 283 2.67 -14.40 14.87
C ALA A 283 4.00 -15.15 15.05
N PHE A 284 4.65 -14.99 16.21
CA PHE A 284 5.89 -15.70 16.53
C PHE A 284 5.70 -17.06 17.21
N SER A 285 4.52 -17.39 17.73
CA SER A 285 4.24 -18.72 18.31
C SER A 285 4.35 -19.87 17.31
N TYR A 286 4.35 -21.11 17.81
CA TYR A 286 4.23 -22.33 17.01
C TYR A 286 2.94 -22.44 16.18
N LYS A 287 1.90 -21.65 16.48
CA LYS A 287 0.66 -21.55 15.70
C LYS A 287 0.67 -20.41 14.68
N GLY A 288 1.69 -19.55 14.74
CA GLY A 288 1.86 -18.37 13.90
C GLY A 288 2.56 -18.67 12.59
N ILE A 289 3.32 -17.69 12.11
CA ILE A 289 3.97 -17.72 10.80
C ILE A 289 5.43 -18.11 11.00
N LYS A 290 5.74 -19.40 10.81
CA LYS A 290 7.07 -19.97 11.08
C LYS A 290 8.22 -19.24 10.36
N SER A 291 7.99 -18.78 9.13
CA SER A 291 8.96 -18.07 8.28
C SER A 291 9.18 -16.60 8.66
N LEU A 292 8.34 -16.04 9.52
CA LEU A 292 8.36 -14.61 9.83
C LEU A 292 9.62 -14.23 10.60
N GLU A 293 10.38 -13.29 10.08
CA GLU A 293 11.61 -12.78 10.69
C GLU A 293 11.37 -11.45 11.40
N TYR A 294 10.57 -10.57 10.79
CA TYR A 294 10.37 -9.19 11.23
C TYR A 294 8.91 -8.79 11.22
N ILE A 295 8.51 -8.07 12.27
CA ILE A 295 7.28 -7.27 12.30
C ILE A 295 7.71 -5.81 12.43
N LEU A 296 7.28 -4.98 11.49
CA LEU A 296 7.39 -3.53 11.58
C LEU A 296 6.07 -2.94 12.04
N PHE A 297 6.16 -1.88 12.83
CA PHE A 297 5.03 -1.04 13.16
C PHE A 297 5.38 0.42 12.91
N GLY A 298 4.40 1.19 12.40
CA GLY A 298 4.45 2.65 12.31
C GLY A 298 4.35 3.21 10.88
N ASP A 299 4.88 4.41 10.65
CA ASP A 299 4.86 5.09 9.35
C ASP A 299 6.28 5.45 8.92
N TYR A 300 6.78 4.76 7.89
CA TYR A 300 8.12 4.97 7.33
C TYR A 300 8.12 5.87 6.08
N GLY A 301 6.97 6.39 5.68
CA GLY A 301 6.84 7.22 4.47
C GLY A 301 7.34 8.67 4.64
N ARG A 302 7.66 9.11 5.87
CA ARG A 302 8.12 10.48 6.17
C ARG A 302 9.33 10.49 7.13
N PRO A 303 10.55 10.26 6.61
CA PRO A 303 11.76 10.13 7.44
C PRO A 303 12.24 11.44 8.07
N GLU A 304 11.74 12.60 7.62
CA GLU A 304 12.21 13.93 8.05
C GLU A 304 11.78 14.33 9.47
N GLN A 305 10.91 13.53 10.11
CA GLN A 305 10.55 13.72 11.52
C GLN A 305 10.82 12.40 12.25
N MET A 306 11.90 12.36 13.03
CA MET A 306 12.26 11.21 13.87
C MET A 306 11.01 10.68 14.59
N SER A 307 10.57 9.49 14.22
CA SER A 307 9.24 9.03 14.57
C SER A 307 9.26 8.42 15.98
N ARG A 308 8.62 9.12 16.93
CA ARG A 308 8.13 8.46 18.14
C ARG A 308 7.00 7.55 17.69
N GLY A 309 7.23 6.25 17.61
CA GLY A 309 6.18 5.29 17.24
C GLY A 309 6.62 4.09 16.45
N ASN A 310 7.76 4.17 15.75
CA ASN A 310 8.22 3.07 14.91
C ASN A 310 8.89 1.97 15.73
N LEU A 311 8.45 0.73 15.51
CA LEU A 311 8.99 -0.47 16.16
C LEU A 311 9.42 -1.48 15.12
N LEU A 312 10.52 -2.16 15.43
CA LEU A 312 10.97 -3.37 14.74
C LEU A 312 10.99 -4.51 15.76
N ILE A 313 10.12 -5.49 15.59
CA ILE A 313 10.15 -6.72 16.37
C ILE A 313 10.84 -7.79 15.53
N CYS A 314 11.86 -8.42 16.09
CA CYS A 314 12.67 -9.40 15.41
C CYS A 314 12.63 -10.74 16.13
N ARG A 315 12.34 -11.80 15.38
CA ARG A 315 12.49 -13.18 15.86
C ARG A 315 13.97 -13.48 16.15
N GLU A 316 14.26 -14.21 17.23
CA GLU A 316 15.64 -14.57 17.61
C GLU A 316 16.26 -15.66 16.72
N GLY A 317 15.43 -16.41 15.99
CA GLY A 317 15.86 -17.41 15.03
C GLY A 317 14.68 -18.05 14.32
N TYR A 318 14.92 -18.73 13.19
CA TYR A 318 13.86 -19.34 12.38
C TYR A 318 12.98 -20.29 13.22
N GLY A 319 11.67 -20.02 13.24
CA GLY A 319 10.69 -20.77 14.01
C GLY A 319 10.76 -20.62 15.54
N SER A 320 11.63 -19.76 16.08
CA SER A 320 11.73 -19.49 17.53
C SER A 320 10.55 -18.66 18.03
N GLU A 321 9.94 -19.04 19.16
CA GLU A 321 8.89 -18.23 19.80
C GLU A 321 9.45 -16.98 20.49
N ASP A 322 10.77 -16.93 20.70
CA ASP A 322 11.45 -15.79 21.29
C ASP A 322 11.67 -14.67 20.26
N PHE A 323 11.44 -13.43 20.70
CA PHE A 323 11.63 -12.23 19.90
C PHE A 323 12.14 -11.06 20.75
N ARG A 324 12.75 -10.09 20.08
CA ARG A 324 13.20 -8.82 20.67
C ARG A 324 12.57 -7.62 19.97
N ILE A 325 12.31 -6.57 20.74
CA ILE A 325 11.77 -5.30 20.23
C ILE A 325 12.92 -4.31 20.13
N ILE A 326 13.03 -3.66 18.98
CA ILE A 326 14.05 -2.66 18.66
C ILE A 326 13.31 -1.38 18.27
N ARG A 327 13.62 -0.27 18.95
CA ARG A 327 13.06 1.05 18.62
C ARG A 327 13.86 1.71 17.51
N GLU A 328 13.23 2.58 16.72
CA GLU A 328 13.92 3.29 15.62
C GLU A 328 15.04 4.21 16.13
N SER A 329 14.90 4.75 17.34
CA SER A 329 15.94 5.55 18.01
C SER A 329 17.22 4.78 18.32
N CYS A 330 17.17 3.45 18.30
CA CYS A 330 18.32 2.58 18.57
C CYS A 330 19.01 2.21 17.24
N PRO A 331 20.26 2.61 17.01
CA PRO A 331 20.99 2.20 15.82
C PRO A 331 21.21 0.67 15.86
N ALA A 332 20.58 -0.04 14.93
CA ALA A 332 20.70 -1.49 14.80
C ALA A 332 20.87 -1.86 13.32
N PRO A 333 21.82 -2.75 12.96
CA PRO A 333 22.00 -3.20 11.57
C PRO A 333 20.73 -3.79 10.93
N LYS A 334 19.81 -4.28 11.76
CA LYS A 334 18.51 -4.81 11.35
C LYS A 334 17.61 -3.72 10.75
N TRP A 335 17.72 -2.48 11.23
CA TRP A 335 17.03 -1.36 10.61
C TRP A 335 17.53 -1.10 9.19
N ASP A 336 18.83 -1.21 8.94
CA ASP A 336 19.39 -1.03 7.60
C ASP A 336 19.00 -2.14 6.63
N TYR A 337 18.78 -3.36 7.12
CA TYR A 337 18.27 -4.46 6.32
C TYR A 337 16.82 -4.18 5.91
N VAL A 338 15.95 -3.89 6.88
CA VAL A 338 14.52 -3.72 6.58
C VAL A 338 14.24 -2.45 5.79
N LYS A 339 15.01 -1.37 5.97
CA LYS A 339 14.88 -0.14 5.16
C LYS A 339 15.30 -0.33 3.68
N LYS A 340 15.95 -1.45 3.33
CA LYS A 340 16.33 -1.79 1.94
C LYS A 340 15.36 -2.76 1.27
N GLU A 341 14.54 -3.46 2.06
CA GLU A 341 13.51 -4.38 1.60
C GLU A 341 12.21 -3.63 1.30
#